data_AF-A0A543KEX7-F1
#
_entry.id   AF-A0A543KEX7-F1
#
_cell.length_a   1.000
_cell.length_b   1.000
_cell.length_c   1.000
_cell.angle_alpha   90.00
_cell.angle_beta   90.00
_cell.angle_gamma   90.00
#
_symmetry.space_group_name_H-M   'P 1'
#
loop_
_entity.id
_entity.type
_entity.pdbx_description
1 polymer ?
#
loop_
_entity_poly.entity_id
_entity_poly.type
_entity_poly.pdbx_seq_one_letter_code
_entity_poly.pdbx_strand_id
1 'polypeptide(L)'
;MLLLLGADEASCHIGPCMVRFNYGATYSLLISECTMSWSKLDNQMKNYHSDLTSLVKVSPLMADRLATTIASEVRFFQPDTKRAIREATPIKLSARLDELKSFQYFMDSMHMSGGDKAPQVVRAQVIIQNYICFVYLSDACFNELKKASKAGTTLRKCAKYLTDNPIRAFRNAIAHSNWTYSKDSSSLVYWARKGADRNEPLVEHTVSNETLAFWQALSRCTAYAAFENL
;
A
#
# COMPACT_ATOMS: atom_id res chain seq x y z
N MET A 1 57.18 10.96 12.53
CA MET A 1 57.49 10.58 11.14
C MET A 1 56.38 9.64 10.68
N LEU A 2 55.32 10.22 10.11
CA LEU A 2 54.76 9.97 8.76
C LEU A 2 53.93 8.66 8.68
N LEU A 3 52.58 8.69 8.62
CA LEU A 3 51.63 9.09 7.55
C LEU A 3 51.44 8.06 6.42
N LEU A 4 50.16 7.97 5.99
CA LEU A 4 49.52 7.44 4.76
C LEU A 4 48.69 6.15 5.00
N LEU A 5 47.34 6.19 5.07
CA LEU A 5 46.32 6.45 4.03
C LEU A 5 46.46 5.59 2.76
N GLY A 6 45.44 4.78 2.51
CA GLY A 6 45.20 4.06 1.27
C GLY A 6 43.75 3.57 1.25
N ALA A 7 42.87 4.42 0.73
CA ALA A 7 41.55 4.02 0.25
C ALA A 7 41.75 3.14 -1.00
N ASP A 8 40.93 2.11 -1.16
CA ASP A 8 40.76 1.50 -2.48
C ASP A 8 39.29 1.24 -2.78
N GLU A 9 38.96 1.63 -3.99
CA GLU A 9 37.65 1.90 -4.56
C GLU A 9 36.93 0.59 -4.92
N ALA A 10 35.74 0.36 -4.37
CA ALA A 10 34.83 -0.65 -4.91
C ALA A 10 34.08 -0.07 -6.12
N SER A 11 34.69 -0.21 -7.29
CA SER A 11 34.10 0.08 -8.59
C SER A 11 32.93 -0.88 -8.88
N CYS A 12 31.69 -0.40 -8.73
CA CYS A 12 30.51 -1.13 -9.18
C CYS A 12 30.32 -0.87 -10.68
N HIS A 13 30.80 -1.79 -11.52
CA HIS A 13 30.50 -1.79 -12.95
C HIS A 13 29.03 -2.17 -13.19
N ILE A 14 28.19 -1.17 -13.48
CA ILE A 14 26.85 -1.38 -14.05
C ILE A 14 27.03 -1.73 -15.53
N GLY A 15 27.15 -3.03 -15.81
CA GLY A 15 26.96 -3.56 -17.16
C GLY A 15 25.47 -3.64 -17.52
N PRO A 16 25.10 -3.56 -18.81
CA PRO A 16 23.71 -3.63 -19.24
C PRO A 16 23.19 -5.06 -19.07
N CYS A 17 22.52 -5.34 -17.96
CA CYS A 17 21.77 -6.57 -17.77
C CYS A 17 20.46 -6.45 -18.58
N MET A 18 20.56 -6.71 -19.89
CA MET A 18 19.40 -6.80 -20.77
C MET A 18 18.70 -8.14 -20.52
N VAL A 19 17.92 -8.22 -19.44
CA VAL A 19 17.05 -9.38 -19.18
C VAL A 19 15.94 -9.35 -20.22
N ARG A 20 16.09 -10.18 -21.27
CA ARG A 20 14.98 -10.50 -22.18
C ARG A 20 13.94 -11.28 -21.40
N PHE A 21 12.94 -10.58 -20.89
CA PHE A 21 11.78 -11.19 -20.26
C PHE A 21 10.88 -11.81 -21.33
N ASN A 22 11.04 -13.11 -21.56
CA ASN A 22 10.13 -13.91 -22.38
C ASN A 22 8.92 -14.33 -21.53
N TYR A 23 8.01 -13.40 -21.23
CA TYR A 23 6.75 -13.69 -20.54
C TYR A 23 5.71 -14.19 -21.56
N GLY A 24 5.84 -15.44 -21.96
CA GLY A 24 4.90 -16.07 -22.90
C GLY A 24 4.66 -17.53 -22.54
N ALA A 25 3.45 -17.82 -22.03
CA ALA A 25 2.78 -19.12 -22.08
C ALA A 25 2.91 -20.16 -20.94
N THR A 26 3.68 -19.95 -19.85
CA THR A 26 3.76 -20.98 -18.77
C THR A 26 3.29 -20.57 -17.36
N TYR A 27 3.00 -19.30 -17.09
CA TYR A 27 2.52 -18.89 -15.75
C TYR A 27 1.02 -19.15 -15.49
N SER A 28 0.28 -19.66 -16.48
CA SER A 28 -1.18 -19.85 -16.37
C SER A 28 -1.61 -21.06 -15.52
N LEU A 29 -0.70 -21.95 -15.12
CA LEU A 29 -1.06 -23.26 -14.53
C LEU A 29 -0.60 -23.47 -13.07
N LEU A 30 0.05 -22.49 -12.44
CA LEU A 30 0.53 -22.61 -11.05
C LEU A 30 0.02 -21.54 -10.08
N ILE A 31 -0.90 -20.67 -10.53
CA ILE A 31 -1.70 -19.87 -9.60
C ILE A 31 -2.83 -20.78 -9.11
N SER A 32 -2.49 -21.76 -8.26
CA SER A 32 -3.46 -22.32 -7.32
C SER A 32 -4.16 -21.15 -6.66
N GLU A 33 -5.49 -21.15 -6.68
CA GLU A 33 -6.34 -20.09 -6.17
C GLU A 33 -6.01 -19.78 -4.70
N CYS A 34 -5.00 -18.93 -4.48
CA CYS A 34 -4.71 -18.32 -3.19
C CYS A 34 -5.77 -17.23 -2.99
N THR A 35 -7.02 -17.66 -2.80
CA THR A 35 -8.10 -16.78 -2.38
C THR A 35 -7.78 -16.37 -0.96
N MET A 36 -7.48 -15.08 -0.76
CA MET A 36 -7.24 -14.57 0.58
C MET A 36 -8.58 -14.56 1.31
N SER A 37 -8.81 -15.57 2.16
CA SER A 37 -10.01 -15.62 2.99
C SER A 37 -10.12 -14.33 3.82
N TRP A 38 -11.27 -13.65 3.73
CA TRP A 38 -11.51 -12.41 4.47
C TRP A 38 -11.34 -12.58 5.98
N SER A 39 -11.60 -13.77 6.51
CA SER A 39 -11.33 -14.12 7.91
C SER A 39 -9.85 -13.98 8.29
N LYS A 40 -8.91 -14.27 7.37
CA LYS A 40 -7.48 -14.08 7.59
C LYS A 40 -7.13 -12.59 7.64
N LEU A 41 -7.69 -11.79 6.72
CA LEU A 41 -7.52 -10.34 6.73
C LEU A 41 -8.12 -9.70 7.98
N ASP A 42 -9.31 -10.15 8.41
CA ASP A 42 -9.94 -9.71 9.65
C ASP A 42 -9.03 -9.99 10.86
N ASN A 43 -8.45 -11.19 10.93
CA ASN A 43 -7.51 -11.55 11.98
C ASN A 43 -6.25 -10.70 11.97
N GLN A 44 -5.69 -10.36 10.80
CA GLN A 44 -4.54 -9.46 10.69
C GLN A 44 -4.88 -8.04 11.19
N MET A 45 -6.09 -7.56 10.92
CA MET A 45 -6.53 -6.23 11.31
C MET A 45 -6.84 -6.07 12.81
N LYS A 46 -6.98 -7.17 13.57
CA LYS A 46 -7.18 -7.12 15.03
C LYS A 46 -6.07 -6.37 15.76
N ASN A 47 -4.83 -6.46 15.27
CA ASN A 47 -3.70 -5.73 15.86
C ASN A 47 -3.87 -4.21 15.78
N TYR A 48 -4.73 -3.72 14.89
CA TYR A 48 -4.99 -2.30 14.65
C TYR A 48 -6.40 -1.87 15.09
N HIS A 49 -7.06 -2.66 15.95
CA HIS A 49 -8.43 -2.39 16.38
C HIS A 49 -8.59 -0.99 17.00
N SER A 50 -7.65 -0.60 17.86
CA SER A 50 -7.61 0.74 18.46
C SER A 50 -7.53 1.84 17.41
N ASP A 51 -6.70 1.69 16.38
CA ASP A 51 -6.53 2.69 15.32
C ASP A 51 -7.76 2.75 14.39
N LEU A 52 -8.37 1.61 14.08
CA LEU A 52 -9.61 1.53 13.30
C LEU A 52 -10.75 2.27 13.98
N THR A 53 -10.89 2.12 15.30
CA THR A 53 -11.96 2.75 16.07
C THR A 53 -11.66 4.23 16.34
N SER A 54 -10.43 4.56 16.74
CA SER A 54 -10.06 5.92 17.14
C SER A 54 -9.75 6.84 15.96
N LEU A 55 -9.06 6.37 14.92
CA LEU A 55 -8.63 7.20 13.78
C LEU A 55 -9.62 7.11 12.62
N VAL A 56 -10.02 5.89 12.23
CA VAL A 56 -10.91 5.66 11.08
C VAL A 56 -12.39 5.79 11.46
N LYS A 57 -12.70 5.82 12.76
CA LYS A 57 -14.06 5.94 13.30
C LYS A 57 -14.98 4.78 12.86
N VAL A 58 -14.41 3.59 12.67
CA VAL A 58 -15.15 2.34 12.46
C VAL A 58 -15.71 1.88 13.81
N SER A 59 -16.92 1.29 13.84
CA SER A 59 -17.46 0.78 15.10
C SER A 59 -16.67 -0.46 15.56
N PRO A 60 -16.60 -0.75 16.87
CA PRO A 60 -15.84 -1.90 17.38
C PRO A 60 -16.21 -3.22 16.70
N LEU A 61 -17.51 -3.47 16.53
CA LEU A 61 -18.01 -4.68 15.86
C LEU A 61 -17.56 -4.79 14.40
N MET A 62 -17.49 -3.67 13.68
CA MET A 62 -17.03 -3.66 12.29
C MET A 62 -15.51 -3.75 12.20
N ALA A 63 -14.77 -3.24 13.20
CA ALA A 63 -13.31 -3.36 13.25
C ALA A 63 -12.86 -4.83 13.40
N ASP A 64 -13.61 -5.66 14.15
CA ASP A 64 -13.34 -7.10 14.29
C ASP A 64 -13.53 -7.90 12.98
N ARG A 65 -14.28 -7.32 12.03
CA ARG A 65 -14.70 -7.97 10.78
C ARG A 65 -14.51 -7.03 9.60
N LEU A 66 -13.42 -6.27 9.59
CA LEU A 66 -13.21 -5.15 8.67
C LEU A 66 -13.28 -5.58 7.19
N ALA A 67 -12.51 -6.59 6.81
CA ALA A 67 -12.47 -7.12 5.44
C ALA A 67 -13.81 -7.72 5.06
N THR A 68 -14.41 -8.53 5.94
CA THR A 68 -15.74 -9.12 5.71
C THR A 68 -16.82 -8.05 5.50
N THR A 69 -16.79 -6.99 6.31
CA THR A 69 -17.71 -5.86 6.22
C THR A 69 -17.53 -5.11 4.90
N ILE A 70 -16.30 -4.80 4.52
CA ILE A 70 -16.00 -4.12 3.24
C ILE A 70 -16.46 -4.99 2.06
N ALA A 71 -16.11 -6.28 2.06
CA ALA A 71 -16.53 -7.22 1.03
C ALA A 71 -18.05 -7.26 0.86
N SER A 72 -18.78 -7.33 1.99
CA SER A 72 -20.25 -7.29 2.01
C SER A 72 -20.78 -5.97 1.42
N GLU A 73 -20.28 -4.82 1.88
CA GLU A 73 -20.70 -3.51 1.37
C GLU A 73 -20.51 -3.39 -0.15
N VAL A 74 -19.38 -3.85 -0.69
CA VAL A 74 -19.10 -3.85 -2.13
C VAL A 74 -19.97 -4.86 -2.88
N ARG A 75 -20.17 -6.05 -2.32
CA ARG A 75 -21.02 -7.09 -2.94
C ARG A 75 -22.41 -6.56 -3.25
N PHE A 76 -22.99 -5.76 -2.35
CA PHE A 76 -24.32 -5.16 -2.46
C PHE A 76 -24.37 -3.81 -3.19
N PHE A 77 -23.27 -3.37 -3.83
CA PHE A 77 -23.35 -2.24 -4.77
C PHE A 77 -24.30 -2.54 -5.92
N GLN A 78 -24.98 -1.49 -6.40
CA GLN A 78 -25.82 -1.58 -7.57
C GLN A 78 -24.96 -1.96 -8.81
N PRO A 79 -25.51 -2.73 -9.76
CA PRO A 79 -24.77 -3.15 -10.95
C PRO A 79 -24.13 -1.98 -11.72
N ASP A 80 -24.83 -0.86 -11.84
CA ASP A 80 -24.33 0.34 -12.51
C ASP A 80 -23.16 1.00 -11.75
N THR A 81 -23.17 0.97 -10.42
CA THR A 81 -22.05 1.45 -9.59
C THR A 81 -20.82 0.58 -9.80
N LYS A 82 -20.98 -0.75 -9.82
CA LYS A 82 -19.86 -1.68 -10.08
C LYS A 82 -19.29 -1.47 -11.48
N ARG A 83 -20.15 -1.30 -12.48
CA ARG A 83 -19.74 -0.98 -13.86
C ARG A 83 -18.94 0.32 -13.90
N ALA A 84 -19.45 1.39 -13.30
CA ALA A 84 -18.75 2.68 -13.25
C ALA A 84 -17.36 2.58 -12.60
N ILE A 85 -17.22 1.82 -11.51
CA ILE A 85 -15.90 1.62 -10.86
C ILE A 85 -14.95 0.85 -11.78
N ARG A 86 -15.42 -0.23 -12.44
CA ARG A 86 -14.59 -1.04 -13.35
C ARG A 86 -14.16 -0.26 -14.59
N GLU A 87 -14.98 0.68 -15.05
CA GLU A 87 -14.73 1.52 -16.23
C GLU A 87 -14.02 2.83 -15.91
N ALA A 88 -13.78 3.14 -14.62
CA ALA A 88 -13.16 4.40 -14.19
C ALA A 88 -11.71 4.57 -14.69
N THR A 89 -11.03 3.46 -15.05
CA THR A 89 -9.66 3.50 -15.60
C THR A 89 -9.54 2.54 -16.78
N PRO A 90 -8.62 2.78 -17.73
CA PRO A 90 -8.41 1.89 -18.87
C PRO A 90 -7.84 0.51 -18.49
N ILE A 91 -7.35 0.34 -17.26
CA ILE A 91 -6.75 -0.91 -16.79
C ILE A 91 -7.84 -1.78 -16.15
N LYS A 92 -8.01 -3.00 -16.69
CA LYS A 92 -8.97 -3.97 -16.18
C LYS A 92 -8.72 -4.30 -14.71
N LEU A 93 -9.80 -4.47 -13.96
CA LEU A 93 -9.75 -4.83 -12.54
C LEU A 93 -8.97 -6.13 -12.28
N SER A 94 -9.09 -7.13 -13.16
CA SER A 94 -8.34 -8.39 -13.04
C SER A 94 -6.83 -8.16 -13.05
N ALA A 95 -6.34 -7.30 -13.96
CA ALA A 95 -4.93 -6.95 -14.03
C ALA A 95 -4.46 -6.23 -12.75
N ARG A 96 -5.29 -5.34 -12.17
CA ARG A 96 -4.99 -4.69 -10.88
C ARG A 96 -4.89 -5.71 -9.75
N LEU A 97 -5.77 -6.71 -9.73
CA LEU A 97 -5.77 -7.78 -8.74
C LEU A 97 -4.53 -8.66 -8.89
N ASP A 98 -4.10 -8.96 -10.12
CA ASP A 98 -2.89 -9.74 -10.40
C ASP A 98 -1.62 -9.01 -9.93
N GLU A 99 -1.52 -7.69 -10.14
CA GLU A 99 -0.43 -6.89 -9.57
C GLU A 99 -0.41 -6.94 -8.04
N LEU A 100 -1.59 -6.83 -7.41
CA LEU A 100 -1.69 -6.87 -5.95
C LEU A 100 -1.32 -8.24 -5.39
N LYS A 101 -1.78 -9.33 -6.02
CA LYS A 101 -1.39 -10.71 -5.69
C LYS A 101 0.11 -10.95 -5.87
N SER A 102 0.70 -10.47 -6.98
CA SER A 102 2.13 -10.60 -7.25
C SER A 102 2.97 -9.85 -6.21
N PHE A 103 2.53 -8.66 -5.83
CA PHE A 103 3.13 -7.90 -4.74
C PHE A 103 3.06 -8.65 -3.41
N GLN A 104 1.91 -9.23 -3.03
CA GLN A 104 1.79 -10.03 -1.80
C GLN A 104 2.71 -11.25 -1.84
N TYR A 105 2.75 -11.97 -2.96
CA TYR A 105 3.65 -13.12 -3.14
C TYR A 105 5.12 -12.72 -2.98
N PHE A 106 5.53 -11.58 -3.53
CA PHE A 106 6.87 -11.04 -3.33
C PHE A 106 7.16 -10.75 -1.85
N MET A 107 6.22 -10.11 -1.14
CA MET A 107 6.37 -9.81 0.28
C MET A 107 6.52 -11.08 1.12
N ASP A 108 5.68 -12.09 0.86
CA ASP A 108 5.73 -13.39 1.54
C ASP A 108 7.04 -14.13 1.26
N SER A 109 7.49 -14.12 0.01
CA SER A 109 8.76 -14.75 -0.42
C SER A 109 9.98 -14.10 0.26
N MET A 110 9.99 -12.78 0.38
CA MET A 110 11.06 -12.06 1.08
C MET A 110 11.04 -12.36 2.58
N HIS A 111 9.86 -12.48 3.19
CA HIS A 111 9.76 -12.85 4.61
C HIS A 111 10.24 -14.29 4.85
N MET A 112 9.79 -15.25 4.04
CA MET A 112 10.17 -16.66 4.15
C MET A 112 11.67 -16.92 3.97
N SER A 113 12.34 -16.11 3.13
CA SER A 113 13.78 -16.22 2.90
C SER A 113 14.64 -15.50 3.96
N GLY A 114 14.03 -14.90 4.99
CA GLY A 114 14.73 -14.13 6.01
C GLY A 114 15.24 -12.78 5.51
N GLY A 115 14.61 -12.22 4.47
CA GLY A 115 14.94 -10.90 3.91
C GLY A 115 14.76 -9.75 4.89
N ASP A 116 13.97 -9.95 5.95
CA ASP A 116 13.83 -9.03 7.09
C ASP A 116 15.14 -8.80 7.87
N LYS A 117 16.11 -9.70 7.73
CA LYS A 117 17.44 -9.59 8.34
C LYS A 117 18.40 -8.69 7.57
N ALA A 118 18.09 -8.38 6.31
CA ALA A 118 18.93 -7.58 5.43
C ALA A 118 18.36 -6.15 5.29
N PRO A 119 18.98 -5.11 5.87
CA PRO A 119 18.43 -3.74 5.86
C PRO A 119 18.13 -3.21 4.45
N GLN A 120 18.95 -3.55 3.46
CA GLN A 120 18.74 -3.19 2.06
C GLN A 120 17.47 -3.82 1.46
N VAL A 121 17.13 -5.05 1.84
CA VAL A 121 15.92 -5.74 1.40
C VAL A 121 14.70 -5.10 2.06
N VAL A 122 14.76 -4.85 3.37
CA VAL A 122 13.69 -4.14 4.10
C VAL A 122 13.42 -2.76 3.49
N ARG A 123 14.47 -2.01 3.15
CA ARG A 123 14.34 -0.72 2.48
C ARG A 123 13.63 -0.83 1.13
N ALA A 124 14.02 -1.80 0.31
CA ALA A 124 13.37 -2.06 -0.97
C ALA A 124 11.89 -2.45 -0.79
N GLN A 125 11.58 -3.31 0.19
CA GLN A 125 10.21 -3.69 0.53
C GLN A 125 9.37 -2.47 0.90
N VAL A 126 9.87 -1.57 1.75
CA VAL A 126 9.12 -0.37 2.15
C VAL A 126 8.87 0.58 0.96
N ILE A 127 9.83 0.74 0.06
CA ILE A 127 9.63 1.52 -1.19
C ILE A 127 8.46 0.95 -1.98
N ILE A 128 8.48 -0.37 -2.24
CA ILE A 128 7.45 -1.06 -3.01
C ILE A 128 6.10 -0.96 -2.29
N GLN A 129 6.05 -1.26 -0.98
CA GLN A 129 4.85 -1.16 -0.18
C GLN A 129 4.23 0.23 -0.20
N ASN A 130 5.05 1.28 -0.05
CA ASN A 130 4.58 2.66 -0.05
C ASN A 130 4.02 3.06 -1.43
N TYR A 131 4.71 2.66 -2.50
CA TYR A 131 4.22 2.92 -3.84
C TYR A 131 2.88 2.22 -4.11
N ILE A 132 2.79 0.92 -3.83
CA ILE A 132 1.55 0.14 -4.04
C ILE A 132 0.42 0.70 -3.16
N CYS A 133 0.66 0.88 -1.86
CA CYS A 133 -0.38 1.24 -0.91
C CYS A 133 -0.89 2.67 -1.09
N PHE A 134 -0.01 3.63 -1.41
CA PHE A 134 -0.40 5.03 -1.36
C PHE A 134 -0.46 5.67 -2.74
N VAL A 135 0.44 5.33 -3.66
CA VAL A 135 0.48 5.95 -5.00
C VAL A 135 -0.46 5.19 -5.93
N TYR A 136 -0.24 3.89 -6.10
CA TYR A 136 -1.00 3.06 -7.04
C TYR A 136 -2.46 2.89 -6.62
N LEU A 137 -2.72 2.41 -5.40
CA LEU A 137 -4.08 2.09 -4.93
C LEU A 137 -4.93 3.34 -4.63
N SER A 138 -4.32 4.51 -4.37
CA SER A 138 -5.08 5.76 -4.24
C SER A 138 -6.02 5.97 -5.42
N ASP A 139 -5.47 5.88 -6.63
CA ASP A 139 -6.20 6.23 -7.84
C ASP A 139 -6.85 5.01 -8.46
N ALA A 140 -6.21 3.84 -8.38
CA ALA A 140 -6.77 2.59 -8.90
C ALA A 140 -7.94 2.04 -8.06
N CYS A 141 -8.10 2.49 -6.81
CA CYS A 141 -9.04 1.88 -5.86
C CYS A 141 -9.76 2.93 -5.00
N PHE A 142 -9.03 3.62 -4.12
CA PHE A 142 -9.65 4.32 -2.99
C PHE A 142 -10.45 5.55 -3.39
N ASN A 143 -10.01 6.31 -4.39
CA ASN A 143 -10.76 7.47 -4.88
C ASN A 143 -12.11 7.07 -5.48
N GLU A 144 -12.17 5.98 -6.24
CA GLU A 144 -13.42 5.47 -6.83
C GLU A 144 -14.33 4.85 -5.77
N LEU A 145 -13.79 4.04 -4.86
CA LEU A 145 -14.55 3.47 -3.75
C LEU A 145 -15.11 4.55 -2.84
N LYS A 146 -14.35 5.62 -2.57
CA LYS A 146 -14.82 6.78 -1.83
C LYS A 146 -16.03 7.35 -2.55
N LYS A 147 -15.92 7.74 -3.83
CA LYS A 147 -17.03 8.34 -4.60
C LYS A 147 -18.28 7.46 -4.61
N ALA A 148 -18.12 6.16 -4.84
CA ALA A 148 -19.23 5.21 -5.00
C ALA A 148 -19.92 4.81 -3.68
N SER A 149 -19.19 4.82 -2.56
CA SER A 149 -19.73 4.38 -1.27
C SER A 149 -20.63 5.42 -0.61
N LYS A 150 -21.70 4.93 0.04
CA LYS A 150 -22.62 5.76 0.82
C LYS A 150 -21.91 6.38 2.03
N ALA A 151 -22.29 7.61 2.38
CA ALA A 151 -21.78 8.26 3.58
C ALA A 151 -22.05 7.42 4.84
N GLY A 152 -21.04 7.34 5.72
CA GLY A 152 -21.15 6.64 7.01
C GLY A 152 -20.83 5.15 6.99
N THR A 153 -20.74 4.50 5.81
CA THR A 153 -20.37 3.07 5.73
C THR A 153 -18.89 2.85 6.07
N THR A 154 -18.54 1.60 6.40
CA THR A 154 -17.17 1.23 6.78
C THR A 154 -16.22 1.45 5.61
N LEU A 155 -16.62 1.04 4.40
CA LEU A 155 -15.85 1.27 3.19
C LEU A 155 -15.61 2.77 2.95
N ARG A 156 -16.64 3.62 3.08
CA ARG A 156 -16.49 5.07 2.86
C ARG A 156 -15.50 5.67 3.86
N LYS A 157 -15.52 5.22 5.11
CA LYS A 157 -14.59 5.68 6.16
C LYS A 157 -13.15 5.27 5.85
N CYS A 158 -12.91 4.00 5.50
CA CYS A 158 -11.57 3.52 5.12
C CYS A 158 -11.04 4.25 3.88
N ALA A 159 -11.83 4.31 2.80
CA ALA A 159 -11.43 4.98 1.56
C ALA A 159 -11.20 6.48 1.76
N LYS A 160 -12.00 7.14 2.60
CA LYS A 160 -11.78 8.55 2.99
C LYS A 160 -10.47 8.71 3.77
N TYR A 161 -10.24 7.89 4.78
CA TYR A 161 -9.01 7.94 5.59
C TYR A 161 -7.76 7.76 4.72
N LEU A 162 -7.78 6.80 3.79
CA LEU A 162 -6.68 6.51 2.86
C LEU A 162 -6.45 7.57 1.78
N THR A 163 -7.38 8.51 1.57
CA THR A 163 -7.29 9.53 0.51
C THR A 163 -7.25 10.98 1.02
N ASP A 164 -7.51 11.19 2.31
CA ASP A 164 -7.45 12.50 2.96
C ASP A 164 -6.11 12.69 3.70
N ASN A 165 -5.90 13.89 4.25
CA ASN A 165 -4.73 14.13 5.12
C ASN A 165 -4.86 13.29 6.41
N PRO A 166 -3.75 12.75 6.96
CA PRO A 166 -2.37 12.98 6.55
C PRO A 166 -1.87 12.10 5.38
N ILE A 167 -2.57 11.00 5.06
CA ILE A 167 -2.11 9.99 4.09
C ILE A 167 -1.94 10.58 2.69
N ARG A 168 -2.81 11.51 2.27
CA ARG A 168 -2.66 12.24 1.00
C ARG A 168 -1.35 13.02 0.91
N ALA A 169 -0.94 13.67 1.99
CA ALA A 169 0.29 14.44 2.05
C ALA A 169 1.50 13.49 1.98
N PHE A 170 1.46 12.39 2.72
CA PHE A 170 2.46 11.33 2.67
C PHE A 170 2.61 10.74 1.27
N ARG A 171 1.50 10.34 0.62
CA ARG A 171 1.49 9.85 -0.77
C ARG A 171 2.18 10.82 -1.72
N ASN A 172 1.84 12.11 -1.66
CA ASN A 172 2.43 13.11 -2.52
C ASN A 172 3.95 13.22 -2.28
N ALA A 173 4.40 13.12 -1.04
CA ALA A 173 5.81 13.09 -0.72
C ALA A 173 6.52 11.85 -1.31
N ILE A 174 5.91 10.67 -1.22
CA ILE A 174 6.42 9.43 -1.87
C ILE A 174 6.53 9.60 -3.39
N ALA A 175 5.47 10.10 -4.04
CA ALA A 175 5.41 10.26 -5.50
C ALA A 175 6.41 11.29 -6.04
N HIS A 176 6.87 12.22 -5.20
CA HIS A 176 7.82 13.27 -5.56
C HIS A 176 9.19 13.12 -4.88
N SER A 177 9.50 11.94 -4.34
CA SER A 177 10.80 11.64 -3.70
C SER A 177 11.16 12.57 -2.54
N ASN A 178 10.18 13.16 -1.87
CA ASN A 178 10.34 14.08 -0.73
C ASN A 178 10.29 13.31 0.60
N TRP A 179 11.07 12.24 0.74
CA TRP A 179 11.07 11.42 1.94
C TRP A 179 12.39 10.67 2.13
N THR A 180 12.66 10.28 3.36
CA THR A 180 13.81 9.45 3.74
C THR A 180 13.52 8.69 5.04
N TYR A 181 14.37 7.73 5.38
CA TYR A 181 14.37 7.14 6.71
C TYR A 181 14.94 8.11 7.73
N SER A 182 14.44 8.06 8.97
CA SER A 182 15.14 8.64 10.11
C SER A 182 16.53 7.99 10.29
N LYS A 183 17.42 8.67 11.01
CA LYS A 183 18.80 8.19 11.23
C LYS A 183 18.85 6.80 11.89
N ASP A 184 17.92 6.53 12.79
CA ASP A 184 17.73 5.27 13.51
C ASP A 184 16.79 4.29 12.80
N SER A 185 16.25 4.66 11.63
CA SER A 185 15.29 3.85 10.84
C SER A 185 14.00 3.46 11.58
N SER A 186 13.65 4.16 12.67
CA SER A 186 12.40 3.95 13.43
C SER A 186 11.18 4.59 12.78
N SER A 187 11.39 5.46 11.79
CA SER A 187 10.35 6.23 11.13
C SER A 187 10.74 6.62 9.70
N LEU A 188 9.74 7.08 8.95
CA LEU A 188 9.96 7.85 7.72
C LEU A 188 9.74 9.33 7.99
N VAL A 189 10.70 10.12 7.54
CA VAL A 189 10.63 11.58 7.50
C VAL A 189 10.23 11.98 6.09
N TYR A 190 9.24 12.85 5.97
CA TYR A 190 8.74 13.31 4.68
C TYR A 190 8.41 14.81 4.70
N TRP A 191 8.53 15.43 3.53
CA TRP A 191 8.29 16.86 3.37
C TRP A 191 7.03 17.09 2.55
N ALA A 192 6.05 17.75 3.15
CA ALA A 192 4.77 18.04 2.53
C ALA A 192 4.25 19.41 2.95
N ARG A 193 3.45 20.03 2.08
CA ARG A 193 2.78 21.30 2.39
C ARG A 193 1.68 21.08 3.43
N LYS A 194 1.45 22.07 4.30
CA LYS A 194 0.43 22.00 5.35
C LYS A 194 -0.98 22.14 4.77
N GLY A 195 -1.14 22.99 3.77
CA GLY A 195 -2.39 23.36 3.13
C GLY A 195 -2.51 22.89 1.69
N ALA A 196 -3.40 23.57 0.96
CA ALA A 196 -3.68 23.31 -0.45
C ALA A 196 -2.93 24.27 -1.39
N ASP A 197 -2.34 25.34 -0.86
CA ASP A 197 -1.57 26.29 -1.65
C ASP A 197 -0.27 25.64 -2.16
N ARG A 198 0.00 25.79 -3.46
CA ARG A 198 1.20 25.25 -4.12
C ARG A 198 2.46 26.04 -3.76
N ASN A 199 2.30 27.27 -3.30
CA ASN A 199 3.41 28.16 -2.94
C ASN A 199 3.80 28.04 -1.46
N GLU A 200 3.02 27.31 -0.65
CA GLU A 200 3.41 27.01 0.72
C GLU A 200 4.73 26.22 0.74
N PRO A 201 5.64 26.54 1.69
CA PRO A 201 6.87 25.79 1.87
C PRO A 201 6.56 24.35 2.28
N LEU A 202 7.43 23.43 1.88
CA LEU A 202 7.40 22.08 2.40
C LEU A 202 7.82 22.12 3.87
N VAL A 203 7.02 21.48 4.73
CA VAL A 203 7.37 21.29 6.14
C VAL A 203 7.65 19.80 6.39
N GLU A 204 8.56 19.55 7.32
CA GLU A 204 8.94 18.20 7.73
C GLU A 204 7.84 17.56 8.56
N HIS A 205 7.54 16.29 8.28
CA HIS A 205 6.64 15.44 9.03
C HIS A 205 7.30 14.09 9.26
N THR A 206 6.87 13.38 10.31
CA THR A 206 7.39 12.06 10.64
C THR A 206 6.25 11.08 10.79
N VAL A 207 6.41 9.87 10.27
CA VAL A 207 5.50 8.74 10.47
C VAL A 207 6.27 7.57 11.08
N SER A 208 5.85 7.10 12.25
CA SER A 208 6.46 5.94 12.91
C SER A 208 6.24 4.65 12.10
N ASN A 209 7.11 3.67 12.28
CA ASN A 209 6.94 2.35 11.65
C ASN A 209 5.59 1.70 12.02
N GLU A 210 5.10 1.89 13.25
CA GLU A 210 3.80 1.35 13.70
C GLU A 210 2.64 2.00 12.94
N THR A 211 2.67 3.34 12.82
CA THR A 211 1.65 4.10 12.09
C THR A 211 1.66 3.72 10.61
N LEU A 212 2.86 3.59 10.03
CA LEU A 212 3.02 3.18 8.63
C LEU A 212 2.51 1.76 8.40
N ALA A 213 2.81 0.83 9.31
CA ALA A 213 2.33 -0.55 9.23
C ALA A 213 0.80 -0.62 9.27
N PHE A 214 0.16 0.19 10.12
CA PHE A 214 -1.30 0.33 10.12
C PHE A 214 -1.83 0.83 8.78
N TRP A 215 -1.28 1.92 8.24
CA TRP A 215 -1.72 2.49 6.97
C TRP A 215 -1.58 1.49 5.80
N GLN A 216 -0.46 0.79 5.74
CA GLN A 216 -0.19 -0.23 4.73
C GLN A 216 -1.14 -1.43 4.87
N ALA A 217 -1.41 -1.89 6.10
CA ALA A 217 -2.34 -2.99 6.36
C ALA A 217 -3.78 -2.61 5.99
N LEU A 218 -4.25 -1.44 6.39
CA LEU A 218 -5.57 -0.92 6.06
C LEU A 218 -5.77 -0.77 4.55
N SER A 219 -4.75 -0.25 3.86
CA SER A 219 -4.73 -0.10 2.40
C SER A 219 -4.94 -1.45 1.70
N ARG A 220 -4.10 -2.46 2.03
CA ARG A 220 -4.20 -3.80 1.44
C ARG A 220 -5.53 -4.46 1.76
N CYS A 221 -5.96 -4.43 3.03
CA CYS A 221 -7.24 -5.01 3.46
C CYS A 221 -8.40 -4.43 2.67
N THR A 222 -8.46 -3.10 2.53
CA THR A 222 -9.51 -2.40 1.79
C THR A 222 -9.48 -2.78 0.31
N ALA A 223 -8.30 -2.80 -0.31
CA ALA A 223 -8.14 -3.11 -1.73
C ALA A 223 -8.52 -4.55 -2.06
N TYR A 224 -8.04 -5.54 -1.30
CA TYR A 224 -8.40 -6.95 -1.51
C TYR A 224 -9.89 -7.20 -1.34
N ALA A 225 -10.45 -6.77 -0.21
CA ALA A 225 -11.87 -6.97 0.07
C ALA A 225 -12.77 -6.32 -1.00
N ALA A 226 -12.37 -5.15 -1.53
CA ALA A 226 -13.13 -4.49 -2.57
C ALA A 226 -12.95 -5.13 -3.95
N PHE A 227 -11.72 -5.33 -4.42
CA PHE A 227 -11.44 -5.83 -5.76
C PHE A 227 -11.99 -7.25 -6.00
N GLU A 228 -11.99 -8.12 -4.99
CA GLU A 228 -12.58 -9.46 -5.11
C GLU A 228 -14.11 -9.46 -5.20
N ASN A 229 -14.78 -8.36 -4.86
CA ASN A 229 -16.24 -8.25 -4.82
C ASN A 229 -16.84 -7.26 -5.84
N LEU A 230 -15.97 -6.58 -6.60
CA LEU A 230 -16.35 -5.67 -7.67
C LEU A 230 -16.74 -6.42 -8.92
#